data_AF-A0A6G0LZF8-F1
#
_entry.id   AF-A0A6G0LZF8-F1
#
_cell.length_a   1.000
_cell.length_b   1.000
_cell.length_c   1.000
_cell.angle_alpha   90.00
_cell.angle_beta   90.00
_cell.angle_gamma   90.00
#
_symmetry.space_group_name_H-M   'P 1'
#
loop_
_entity.id
_entity.type
_entity.pdbx_description
1 polymer ?
#
loop_
_entity_poly.entity_id
_entity_poly.type
_entity_poly.pdbx_seq_one_letter_code
_entity_poly.pdbx_strand_id
1 'polypeptide(L)' 'MEEFKANNPEWKKLRCILIDKDFTEMSALKKAFPDVTILLCQFHVSKYLREEIASADYGFSSW' A
#
# COMPACT_ATOMS: atom_id res chain seq x y z
N MET A 1 13.83 4.22 5.35
CA MET A 1 13.17 5.52 5.64
C MET A 1 14.17 6.64 5.83
N GLU A 2 15.19 6.46 6.66
CA GLU A 2 16.29 7.43 6.80
C GLU A 2 16.96 7.75 5.46
N GLU A 3 17.32 6.73 4.67
CA GLU A 3 17.91 6.91 3.34
C GLU A 3 17.01 7.73 2.39
N PHE A 4 15.70 7.44 2.38
CA PHE A 4 14.74 8.19 1.57
C PHE A 4 14.69 9.66 1.99
N LYS A 5 14.64 9.94 3.30
CA LYS A 5 14.61 11.30 3.85
C LYS A 5 15.91 12.06 3.58
N ALA A 6 17.05 11.38 3.64
CA ALA A 6 18.36 11.96 3.35
C ALA A 6 18.48 12.42 1.88
N ASN A 7 17.95 11.62 0.96
CA ASN A 7 18.04 11.89 -0.48
C ASN A 7 16.91 12.76 -1.03
N ASN A 8 15.83 12.98 -0.27
CA ASN A 8 14.65 13.74 -0.72
C ASN A 8 14.34 14.88 0.26
N PRO A 9 15.08 16.00 0.26
CA PRO A 9 14.94 17.07 1.26
C PRO A 9 13.53 17.66 1.36
N GLU A 10 12.74 17.57 0.28
CA GLU A 10 11.35 18.03 0.24
C GLU A 10 10.33 16.98 0.74
N TRP A 11 10.77 15.86 1.32
CA TRP A 11 9.88 14.79 1.80
C TRP A 11 8.80 15.29 2.77
N LYS A 12 9.05 16.41 3.48
CA LYS A 12 8.06 17.06 4.36
C LYS A 12 6.84 17.62 3.63
N LYS A 13 6.91 17.78 2.31
CA LYS A 13 5.78 18.19 1.46
C LYS A 13 4.88 17.02 1.06
N LEU A 14 5.26 15.78 1.35
CA LEU A 14 4.44 14.60 1.07
C LEU A 14 3.09 14.74 1.77
N ARG A 15 2.01 14.45 1.04
CA ARG A 15 0.64 14.48 1.54
C ARG A 15 -0.01 13.11 1.51
N CYS A 16 0.40 12.28 0.54
CA CYS A 16 -0.14 10.94 0.35
C CYS A 16 0.96 9.99 -0.14
N ILE A 17 0.92 8.74 0.32
CA ILE A 17 1.72 7.62 -0.21
C ILE A 17 0.75 6.50 -0.59
N LEU A 18 0.90 5.99 -1.81
CA LEU A 18 0.15 4.83 -2.32
C LEU A 18 1.02 3.59 -2.16
N ILE A 19 0.49 2.55 -1.52
CA ILE A 19 1.19 1.29 -1.27
C ILE A 19 0.43 0.09 -1.84
N ASP A 20 1.10 -1.06 -1.96
CA ASP A 20 0.42 -2.33 -2.19
C ASP A 20 -0.30 -2.82 -0.91
N LYS A 21 -0.97 -3.98 -0.97
CA LYS A 21 -1.62 -4.66 0.16
C LYS A 21 -0.58 -5.29 1.11
N ASP A 22 0.28 -4.48 1.70
CA ASP A 22 1.19 -4.88 2.77
C ASP A 22 0.92 -4.05 4.04
N PHE A 23 0.30 -4.70 5.04
CA PHE A 23 -0.02 -4.08 6.32
C PHE A 23 1.23 -3.81 7.18
N THR A 24 2.31 -4.56 6.97
CA THR A 24 3.60 -4.35 7.65
C THR A 24 4.24 -3.07 7.10
N GLU A 25 4.28 -2.92 5.77
CA GLU A 25 4.74 -1.71 5.12
C GLU A 25 3.90 -0.50 5.56
N MET A 26 2.56 -0.65 5.57
CA MET A 26 1.66 0.40 6.03
C MET A 26 1.97 0.85 7.46
N SER A 27 2.21 -0.09 8.38
CA SER A 27 2.56 0.24 9.78
C SER A 27 3.90 0.98 9.87
N ALA A 28 4.91 0.51 9.12
CA ALA A 28 6.21 1.16 9.07
C ALA A 28 6.12 2.59 8.53
N LEU A 29 5.33 2.82 7.48
CA LEU A 29 5.13 4.14 6.88
C LEU A 29 4.34 5.07 7.80
N LYS A 30 3.29 4.59 8.47
CA LYS A 30 2.56 5.38 9.47
C LYS A 30 3.46 5.85 10.61
N LYS A 31 4.40 5.02 11.05
CA LYS A 31 5.40 5.42 12.05
C LYS A 31 6.41 6.42 11.50
N ALA A 32 6.83 6.27 10.25
CA ALA A 32 7.85 7.12 9.62
C ALA A 32 7.32 8.48 9.16
N PHE A 33 6.03 8.56 8.82
CA PHE A 33 5.33 9.72 8.26
C PHE A 33 3.94 9.90 8.90
N PRO A 34 3.88 10.30 10.20
CA PRO A 34 2.62 10.34 10.95
C PRO A 34 1.57 11.29 10.36
N ASP A 35 2.00 12.35 9.66
CA ASP A 35 1.10 13.37 9.07
C ASP A 35 0.74 13.12 7.60
N VAL A 36 1.22 12.00 7.02
CA VAL A 36 1.01 11.66 5.61
C VAL A 36 -0.11 10.63 5.49
N THR A 37 -1.03 10.84 4.55
CA THR A 37 -2.10 9.88 4.29
C THR A 37 -1.52 8.65 3.59
N ILE A 38 -1.75 7.47 4.14
CA ILE A 38 -1.33 6.21 3.51
C ILE A 38 -2.57 5.54 2.90
N LEU A 39 -2.56 5.32 1.58
CA LEU A 39 -3.65 4.70 0.84
C LEU A 39 -3.19 3.39 0.18
N LEU A 40 -4.09 2.40 0.12
CA LEU A 40 -3.88 1.25 -0.75
C LEU A 40 -4.04 1.67 -2.21
N CYS A 41 -3.13 1.21 -3.06
CA CYS A 41 -3.18 1.45 -4.48
C CYS A 41 -4.38 0.72 -5.09
N GLN A 42 -5.30 1.48 -5.71
CA GLN A 42 -6.49 0.93 -6.35
C GLN A 42 -6.15 -0.15 -7.40
N PHE A 43 -5.06 0.05 -8.16
CA PHE A 43 -4.62 -0.91 -9.18
C PHE A 43 -4.24 -2.24 -8.54
N HIS A 44 -3.39 -2.24 -7.51
CA HIS A 44 -2.98 -3.47 -6.85
C HIS A 44 -4.12 -4.15 -6.11
N VAL A 45 -5.00 -3.39 -5.43
CA VAL A 45 -6.20 -3.96 -4.78
C VAL A 45 -7.11 -4.63 -5.81
N SER A 46 -7.33 -3.99 -6.96
CA SER A 46 -8.17 -4.56 -8.02
C SER A 46 -7.55 -5.82 -8.62
N LYS A 47 -6.22 -5.83 -8.82
CA LYS A 47 -5.49 -7.00 -9.29
C LYS A 47 -5.59 -8.15 -8.29
N TYR A 48 -5.26 -7.90 -7.02
CA TYR A 48 -5.33 -8.88 -5.93
C TYR A 48 -6.72 -9.50 -5.84
N LEU A 49 -7.79 -8.69 -5.80
CA LEU A 49 -9.15 -9.21 -5.73
C LEU A 49 -9.51 -10.10 -6.93
N ARG A 50 -9.06 -9.77 -8.14
CA ARG A 50 -9.30 -10.62 -9.33
C ARG A 50 -8.56 -11.95 -9.21
N GLU A 51 -7.33 -11.94 -8.71
CA GLU A 51 -6.53 -13.14 -8.50
C GLU A 51 -7.15 -14.03 -7.42
N GLU A 52 -7.61 -13.46 -6.30
CA GLU A 52 -8.28 -14.20 -5.22
C GLU A 52 -9.66 -14.75 -5.65
N ILE A 53 -10.40 -14.03 -6.50
CA ILE A 53 -11.65 -14.53 -7.07
C ILE A 53 -11.38 -15.69 -8.04
N ALA A 54 -10.30 -15.61 -8.81
CA ALA A 54 -9.91 -16.68 -9.72
C ALA A 54 -9.30 -17.88 -8.99
N SER A 55 -8.82 -17.70 -7.77
CA SER A 55 -8.27 -18.81 -6.98
C SER A 55 -9.41 -19.66 -6.40
N ALA A 56 -9.28 -20.98 -6.56
CA ALA A 56 -10.24 -21.93 -5.99
C ALA A 56 -10.19 -21.95 -4.45
N ASP A 57 -9.15 -21.35 -3.86
CA ASP A 57 -8.85 -21.38 -2.44
C ASP A 57 -9.89 -20.64 -1.58
N TYR A 58 -10.62 -19.69 -2.17
CA TYR A 58 -11.67 -18.94 -1.47
C TYR A 58 -13.10 -19.39 -1.82
N GLY A 59 -13.26 -20.46 -2.61
CA GLY A 59 -14.57 -21.03 -2.90
C GLY A 59 -15.48 -20.14 -3.77
N PHE A 60 -14.91 -19.18 -4.51
CA PHE A 60 -15.66 -18.42 -5.50
C PHE A 60 -15.93 -19.30 -6.72
N SER A 61 -17.05 -20.02 -6.71
CA SER A 61 -17.53 -20.75 -7.89
C SER A 61 -18.04 -19.76 -8.94
N SER A 62 -17.61 -19.91 -10.20
CA SER A 62 -18.33 -19.35 -11.34
C SER A 62 -19.76 -19.93 -11.33
N TRP A 63 -20.75 -19.07 -11.09
CA TRP A 63 -22.17 -19.42 -11.20
C TRP A 63 -22.51 -19.98 -12.58
#